data_AF-A0A9D9AMS1-F1
#
_entry.id   AF-A0A9D9AMS1-F1
#
_cell.length_a   1.000
_cell.length_b   1.000
_cell.length_c   1.000
_cell.angle_alpha   90.00
_cell.angle_beta   90.00
_cell.angle_gamma   90.00
#
_symmetry.space_group_name_H-M   'P 1'
#
loop_
_entity.id
_entity.type
_entity.pdbx_description
1 polymer ?
#
loop_
_entity_poly.entity_id
_entity_poly.type
_entity_poly.pdbx_seq_one_letter_code
_entity_poly.pdbx_strand_id
1 'polypeptide(L)'
;MPHVHYSIANDNPRVGDALKWAANEMAEQIAQFDPWPHTNFLSLSSGRQHYVAYLIANKAEDTSIRAALKPGAWSVLRSDPLGIPSARRAFEKFKMPIWTSREYELVQGLVFADRMKHLCLLKQICPAKIGLMHELSGDLLHRRMALILRSDAEARIVERILCQVAPTERPLMAHKLRQASDRKAFWKLFRSHVYSTYFHPTAPLLDLPEGYEQVKTAKQLESVAREFKNCLRVYQEELMTGELAIVVRRSERKVVLSVKPRTTGLMHVEEIKYVDNEEVEHDEIRKILAELATCGIQAPRLDSFHSHVRLDHAIDVVSRDDTKVSSVRRLRNEYRQLEELIDTIELQRKGDVPNRAPIRRDDDPGLLFAA
;
A
#
# COMPACT_ATOMS: atom_id res chain seq x y z
N MET A 1 -19.63 -37.00 2.42
CA MET A 1 -18.91 -37.89 3.35
C MET A 1 -19.38 -37.57 4.76
N PRO A 2 -19.63 -38.57 5.61
CA PRO A 2 -20.32 -38.37 6.87
C PRO A 2 -19.41 -37.69 7.91
N HIS A 3 -19.97 -36.69 8.60
CA HIS A 3 -19.38 -36.09 9.79
C HIS A 3 -19.35 -37.12 10.90
N VAL A 4 -18.17 -37.66 11.22
CA VAL A 4 -17.99 -38.51 12.39
C VAL A 4 -17.52 -37.63 13.54
N HIS A 5 -18.43 -37.36 14.48
CA HIS A 5 -18.10 -36.82 15.80
C HIS A 5 -17.26 -37.86 16.56
N TYR A 6 -15.95 -37.63 16.67
CA TYR A 6 -15.10 -38.37 17.59
C TYR A 6 -14.85 -37.56 18.86
N SER A 7 -15.53 -37.97 19.92
CA SER A 7 -15.38 -37.50 21.30
C SER A 7 -13.99 -37.84 21.86
N ILE A 8 -13.07 -36.89 21.90
CA ILE A 8 -11.96 -36.86 22.87
C ILE A 8 -11.61 -35.39 23.16
N ALA A 9 -12.22 -34.82 24.21
CA ALA A 9 -11.70 -33.68 24.93
C ALA A 9 -12.27 -33.74 26.36
N ASN A 10 -11.46 -33.45 27.37
CA ASN A 10 -12.03 -32.98 28.63
C ASN A 10 -12.84 -31.74 28.27
N ASP A 11 -14.17 -31.76 28.42
CA ASP A 11 -15.04 -30.65 28.01
C ASP A 11 -14.71 -29.32 28.73
N ASN A 12 -13.86 -29.37 29.76
CA ASN A 12 -13.28 -28.18 30.37
C ASN A 12 -11.89 -28.49 31.00
N PRO A 13 -10.78 -28.40 30.25
CA PRO A 13 -9.46 -28.69 30.81
C PRO A 13 -9.05 -27.63 31.83
N ARG A 14 -8.57 -28.04 33.01
CA ARG A 14 -8.05 -27.10 34.01
C ARG A 14 -6.87 -26.33 33.40
N VAL A 15 -6.98 -25.01 33.28
CA VAL A 15 -5.91 -24.12 32.80
C VAL A 15 -5.25 -23.39 33.97
N GLY A 16 -3.98 -23.68 34.22
CA GLY A 16 -3.18 -23.00 35.25
C GLY A 16 -2.75 -21.57 34.85
N ASP A 17 -2.50 -20.71 35.85
CA ASP A 17 -2.18 -19.29 35.61
C ASP A 17 -0.87 -19.09 34.84
N ALA A 18 0.13 -19.95 35.06
CA ALA A 18 1.37 -19.93 34.29
C ALA A 18 1.14 -20.19 32.79
N LEU A 19 0.21 -21.10 32.46
CA LEU A 19 -0.16 -21.36 31.08
C LEU A 19 -0.95 -20.20 30.49
N LYS A 20 -1.88 -19.59 31.23
CA LYS A 20 -2.61 -18.38 30.79
C LYS A 20 -1.65 -17.23 30.49
N TRP A 21 -0.65 -17.02 31.34
CA TRP A 21 0.35 -15.96 31.14
C TRP A 21 1.23 -16.22 29.91
N ALA A 22 1.67 -17.47 29.72
CA ALA A 22 2.52 -17.83 28.58
C ALA A 22 1.76 -17.88 27.26
N ALA A 23 0.52 -18.38 27.28
CA ALA A 23 -0.22 -18.77 26.08
C ALA A 23 -1.43 -17.89 25.71
N ASN A 24 -1.86 -17.01 26.61
CA ASN A 24 -3.03 -16.15 26.44
C ASN A 24 -4.26 -16.94 25.91
N GLU A 25 -4.85 -16.51 24.80
CA GLU A 25 -6.03 -17.15 24.17
C GLU A 25 -5.79 -18.62 23.75
N MET A 26 -4.54 -19.03 23.52
CA MET A 26 -4.20 -20.41 23.17
C MET A 26 -4.15 -21.35 24.38
N ALA A 27 -4.25 -20.84 25.61
CA ALA A 27 -4.03 -21.62 26.82
C ALA A 27 -5.01 -22.81 26.96
N GLU A 28 -6.28 -22.60 26.62
CA GLU A 28 -7.30 -23.66 26.66
C GLU A 28 -7.03 -24.75 25.63
N GLN A 29 -6.69 -24.37 24.40
CA GLN A 29 -6.35 -25.32 23.33
C GLN A 29 -5.12 -26.15 23.72
N ILE A 30 -4.07 -25.51 24.26
CA ILE A 30 -2.88 -26.21 24.73
C ILE A 30 -3.18 -27.17 25.88
N ALA A 31 -4.05 -26.77 26.82
CA ALA A 31 -4.43 -27.60 27.96
C ALA A 31 -5.15 -28.91 27.58
N GLN A 32 -5.74 -28.98 26.38
CA GLN A 32 -6.30 -30.23 25.83
C GLN A 32 -5.22 -31.26 25.48
N PHE A 33 -4.01 -30.80 25.10
CA PHE A 33 -2.89 -31.64 24.68
C PHE A 33 -1.82 -31.83 25.77
N ASP A 34 -1.74 -30.92 26.73
CA ASP A 34 -0.90 -31.03 27.92
C ASP A 34 -1.73 -30.77 29.18
N PRO A 35 -2.30 -31.82 29.81
CA PRO A 35 -3.10 -31.68 31.01
C PRO A 35 -2.33 -30.99 32.15
N TRP A 36 -3.06 -30.44 33.13
CA TRP A 36 -2.46 -29.89 34.35
C TRP A 36 -1.44 -30.89 34.95
N PRO A 37 -0.22 -30.46 35.34
CA PRO A 37 0.25 -29.08 35.55
C PRO A 37 0.90 -28.38 34.35
N HIS A 38 0.65 -28.85 33.12
CA HIS A 38 1.19 -28.27 31.87
C HIS A 38 2.74 -28.24 31.80
N THR A 39 3.39 -29.17 32.49
CA THR A 39 4.86 -29.21 32.60
C THR A 39 5.54 -29.52 31.29
N ASN A 40 4.89 -30.26 30.38
CA ASN A 40 5.49 -30.60 29.09
C ASN A 40 5.60 -29.38 28.19
N PHE A 41 4.59 -28.51 28.16
CA PHE A 41 4.61 -27.25 27.40
C PHE A 41 5.51 -26.21 28.05
N LEU A 42 5.36 -26.00 29.36
CA LEU A 42 6.07 -24.93 30.07
C LEU A 42 7.58 -25.17 30.18
N SER A 43 8.03 -26.44 30.10
CA SER A 43 9.46 -26.78 30.10
C SER A 43 10.15 -26.61 28.74
N LEU A 44 9.40 -26.37 27.66
CA LEU A 44 9.97 -26.12 26.34
C LEU A 44 10.64 -24.75 26.25
N SER A 45 11.62 -24.62 25.34
CA SER A 45 12.11 -23.30 24.94
C SER A 45 11.00 -22.51 24.24
N SER A 46 11.03 -21.17 24.33
CA SER A 46 10.03 -20.29 23.69
C SER A 46 9.78 -20.63 22.21
N GLY A 47 10.84 -20.88 21.42
CA GLY A 47 10.67 -21.28 20.03
C GLY A 47 9.93 -22.60 19.83
N ARG A 48 10.14 -23.57 20.73
CA ARG A 48 9.39 -24.83 20.71
C ARG A 48 7.95 -24.65 21.18
N GLN A 49 7.71 -23.75 22.13
CA GLN A 49 6.36 -23.39 22.55
C GLN A 49 5.57 -22.78 21.38
N HIS A 50 6.16 -21.83 20.65
CA HIS A 50 5.55 -21.26 19.43
C HIS A 50 5.33 -22.31 18.33
N TYR A 51 6.26 -23.25 18.15
CA TYR A 51 6.11 -24.34 17.19
C TYR A 51 4.93 -25.26 17.53
N VAL A 52 4.81 -25.66 18.81
CA VAL A 52 3.66 -26.45 19.29
C VAL A 52 2.37 -25.68 19.07
N ALA A 53 2.32 -24.42 19.48
CA ALA A 53 1.12 -23.60 19.33
C ALA A 53 0.71 -23.45 17.85
N TYR A 54 1.68 -23.31 16.94
CA TYR A 54 1.43 -23.33 15.50
C TYR A 54 0.82 -24.67 15.02
N LEU A 55 1.34 -25.81 15.50
CA LEU A 55 0.81 -27.13 15.14
C LEU A 55 -0.61 -27.32 15.67
N ILE A 56 -0.89 -26.88 16.89
CA ILE A 56 -2.23 -26.92 17.47
C ILE A 56 -3.18 -26.04 16.65
N ALA A 57 -2.79 -24.79 16.36
CA ALA A 57 -3.65 -23.84 15.65
C ALA A 57 -3.98 -24.29 14.22
N ASN A 58 -3.03 -24.86 13.48
CA ASN A 58 -3.19 -25.08 12.03
C ASN A 58 -3.27 -26.55 11.60
N LYS A 59 -2.92 -27.48 12.49
CA LYS A 59 -2.67 -28.88 12.14
C LYS A 59 -3.17 -29.89 13.17
N ALA A 60 -3.96 -29.47 14.16
CA ALA A 60 -4.49 -30.37 15.18
C ALA A 60 -5.38 -31.51 14.63
N GLU A 61 -5.98 -31.31 13.45
CA GLU A 61 -6.79 -32.33 12.77
C GLU A 61 -5.97 -33.40 12.03
N ASP A 62 -4.70 -33.11 11.73
CA ASP A 62 -3.81 -34.09 11.08
C ASP A 62 -3.47 -35.21 12.07
N THR A 63 -3.84 -36.43 11.73
CA THR A 63 -3.66 -37.60 12.60
C THR A 63 -2.21 -37.83 13.03
N SER A 64 -1.24 -37.52 12.17
CA SER A 64 0.19 -37.68 12.47
C SER A 64 0.67 -36.63 13.48
N ILE A 65 0.18 -35.40 13.35
CA ILE A 65 0.51 -34.28 14.23
C ILE A 65 -0.23 -34.43 15.55
N ARG A 66 -1.50 -34.83 15.53
CA ARG A 66 -2.27 -35.16 16.74
C ARG A 66 -1.62 -36.28 17.54
N ALA A 67 -1.04 -37.28 16.88
CA ALA A 67 -0.27 -38.33 17.54
C ALA A 67 1.02 -37.77 18.18
N ALA A 68 1.71 -36.84 17.50
CA ALA A 68 2.90 -36.16 18.03
C ALA A 68 2.61 -35.17 19.17
N LEU A 69 1.37 -34.66 19.25
CA LEU A 69 0.89 -33.74 20.29
C LEU A 69 0.29 -34.47 21.51
N LYS A 70 0.26 -35.81 21.53
CA LYS A 70 -0.28 -36.57 22.68
C LYS A 70 0.48 -36.26 23.98
N PRO A 71 -0.20 -36.29 25.14
CA PRO A 71 0.44 -36.07 26.44
C PRO A 71 1.67 -36.97 26.62
N GLY A 72 2.81 -36.38 27.01
CA GLY A 72 4.09 -37.10 27.19
C GLY A 72 4.87 -37.41 25.90
N ALA A 73 4.28 -37.22 24.71
CA ALA A 73 4.94 -37.43 23.41
C ALA A 73 5.63 -36.18 22.85
N TRP A 74 5.68 -35.09 23.62
CA TRP A 74 6.21 -33.80 23.18
C TRP A 74 7.71 -33.83 22.88
N SER A 75 8.40 -34.86 23.38
CA SER A 75 9.78 -35.20 23.02
C SER A 75 9.93 -35.62 21.54
N VAL A 76 8.87 -36.11 20.89
CA VAL A 76 8.82 -36.48 19.47
C VAL A 76 8.82 -35.26 18.56
N LEU A 77 8.41 -34.08 19.05
CA LEU A 77 8.58 -32.82 18.32
C LEU A 77 10.05 -32.44 18.08
N ARG A 78 11.02 -33.23 18.57
CA ARG A 78 12.43 -33.15 18.19
C ARG A 78 12.69 -33.48 16.72
N SER A 79 11.86 -34.32 16.08
CA SER A 79 12.07 -34.78 14.70
C SER A 79 11.50 -33.87 13.61
N ASP A 80 11.05 -32.64 13.94
CA ASP A 80 10.46 -31.67 13.00
C ASP A 80 9.34 -32.25 12.13
N PRO A 81 8.12 -32.45 12.67
CA PRO A 81 6.98 -32.99 11.94
C PRO A 81 6.57 -32.22 10.67
N LEU A 82 7.02 -30.96 10.49
CA LEU A 82 6.80 -30.21 9.26
C LEU A 82 7.84 -30.51 8.18
N GLY A 83 9.00 -31.09 8.53
CA GLY A 83 10.10 -31.33 7.59
C GLY A 83 10.72 -30.06 7.00
N ILE A 84 10.57 -28.91 7.67
CA ILE A 84 11.02 -27.59 7.17
C ILE A 84 12.01 -26.98 8.19
N PRO A 85 13.33 -27.23 8.01
CA PRO A 85 14.35 -26.76 8.95
C PRO A 85 14.36 -25.25 9.18
N SER A 86 13.96 -24.47 8.18
CA SER A 86 13.87 -23.01 8.25
C SER A 86 12.72 -22.53 9.16
N ALA A 87 11.61 -23.28 9.23
CA ALA A 87 10.48 -22.92 10.06
C ALA A 87 10.87 -22.98 11.55
N ARG A 88 11.53 -24.06 11.98
CA ARG A 88 12.00 -24.21 13.37
C ARG A 88 12.92 -23.07 13.82
N ARG A 89 13.90 -22.69 12.99
CA ARG A 89 14.81 -21.55 13.29
C ARG A 89 14.07 -20.22 13.36
N ALA A 90 12.99 -20.05 12.61
CA ALA A 90 12.20 -18.83 12.68
C ALA A 90 11.41 -18.75 13.99
N PHE A 91 10.81 -19.85 14.44
CA PHE A 91 10.05 -19.89 15.70
C PHE A 91 10.91 -19.52 16.91
N GLU A 92 12.20 -19.85 16.93
CA GLU A 92 13.15 -19.42 17.97
C GLU A 92 13.27 -17.90 18.12
N LYS A 93 12.83 -17.14 17.12
CA LYS A 93 12.87 -15.67 17.10
C LYS A 93 11.52 -15.03 17.38
N PHE A 94 10.48 -15.82 17.59
CA PHE A 94 9.14 -15.32 17.87
C PHE A 94 9.12 -14.72 19.28
N LYS A 95 8.43 -13.59 19.41
CA LYS A 95 8.30 -12.89 20.69
C LYS A 95 7.17 -13.50 21.51
N MET A 96 7.46 -13.85 22.76
CA MET A 96 6.47 -14.19 23.78
C MET A 96 5.55 -13.00 24.11
N PRO A 97 4.28 -13.23 24.51
CA PRO A 97 3.64 -14.54 24.73
C PRO A 97 3.32 -15.26 23.41
N ILE A 98 2.79 -16.48 23.51
CA ILE A 98 2.25 -17.21 22.37
C ILE A 98 1.15 -16.39 21.71
N TRP A 99 1.13 -16.44 20.38
CA TRP A 99 0.21 -15.68 19.54
C TRP A 99 -1.15 -16.38 19.44
N THR A 100 -2.14 -15.65 18.93
CA THR A 100 -3.49 -16.17 18.68
C THR A 100 -3.48 -17.20 17.54
N SER A 101 -4.52 -18.05 17.46
CA SER A 101 -4.66 -19.01 16.35
C SER A 101 -4.63 -18.30 14.99
N ARG A 102 -5.33 -17.16 14.87
CA ARG A 102 -5.39 -16.33 13.65
C ARG A 102 -4.01 -15.81 13.22
N GLU A 103 -3.15 -15.46 14.17
CA GLU A 103 -1.79 -15.02 13.85
C GLU A 103 -0.92 -16.19 13.36
N TYR A 104 -1.15 -17.41 13.87
CA TYR A 104 -0.49 -18.61 13.36
C TYR A 104 -1.01 -19.08 12.00
N GLU A 105 -2.27 -18.80 11.64
CA GLU A 105 -2.78 -19.03 10.28
C GLU A 105 -1.99 -18.21 9.25
N LEU A 106 -1.63 -16.96 9.58
CA LEU A 106 -0.79 -16.15 8.71
C LEU A 106 0.63 -16.73 8.56
N VAL A 107 1.16 -17.38 9.61
CA VAL A 107 2.44 -18.09 9.55
C VAL A 107 2.35 -19.29 8.60
N GLN A 108 1.21 -19.98 8.56
CA GLN A 108 0.99 -21.12 7.67
C GLN A 108 1.20 -20.73 6.20
N GLY A 109 0.65 -19.60 5.77
CA GLY A 109 0.84 -19.07 4.41
C GLY A 109 2.32 -18.82 4.06
N LEU A 110 3.13 -18.40 5.02
CA LEU A 110 4.56 -18.17 4.81
C LEU A 110 5.40 -19.46 4.80
N VAL A 111 5.01 -20.46 5.59
CA VAL A 111 5.66 -21.78 5.64
C VAL A 111 5.47 -22.51 4.31
N PHE A 112 4.25 -22.57 3.79
CA PHE A 112 3.96 -23.26 2.52
C PHE A 112 4.61 -22.63 1.30
N ALA A 113 4.88 -21.33 1.34
CA ALA A 113 5.48 -20.61 0.22
C ALA A 113 7.02 -20.49 0.30
N ASP A 114 7.69 -21.25 1.19
CA ASP A 114 9.15 -21.17 1.46
C ASP A 114 9.64 -19.72 1.74
N ARG A 115 8.77 -18.91 2.37
CA ARG A 115 9.05 -17.48 2.66
C ARG A 115 9.72 -17.28 4.00
N MET A 116 9.71 -18.32 4.85
CA MET A 116 10.26 -18.29 6.21
C MET A 116 11.76 -17.94 6.25
N LYS A 117 12.53 -18.28 5.21
CA LYS A 117 13.95 -17.93 5.10
C LYS A 117 14.23 -16.42 5.23
N HIS A 118 13.31 -15.58 4.78
CA HIS A 118 13.45 -14.12 4.87
C HIS A 118 13.23 -13.61 6.31
N LEU A 119 12.37 -14.30 7.07
CA LEU A 119 12.12 -14.00 8.48
C LEU A 119 13.26 -14.49 9.38
N CYS A 120 13.90 -15.61 9.03
CA CYS A 120 15.06 -16.15 9.75
C CYS A 120 16.23 -15.15 9.86
N LEU A 121 16.24 -14.08 9.06
CA LEU A 121 17.29 -13.07 9.07
C LEU A 121 16.98 -11.90 10.01
N LEU A 122 15.78 -11.83 10.57
CA LEU A 122 15.41 -10.85 11.58
C LEU A 122 15.98 -11.27 12.95
N LYS A 123 16.18 -10.32 13.87
CA LYS A 123 16.55 -10.63 15.26
C LYS A 123 15.35 -11.16 16.07
N GLN A 124 14.19 -10.56 15.82
CA GLN A 124 12.94 -10.89 16.49
C GLN A 124 11.77 -10.72 15.52
N ILE A 125 10.80 -11.63 15.61
CA ILE A 125 9.62 -11.72 14.78
C ILE A 125 8.39 -11.51 15.67
N CYS A 126 7.44 -10.72 15.19
CA CYS A 126 6.15 -10.47 15.81
C CYS A 126 5.05 -10.56 14.74
N PRO A 127 3.77 -10.70 15.15
CA PRO A 127 2.65 -10.85 14.22
C PRO A 127 2.55 -9.72 13.18
N ALA A 128 2.81 -8.47 13.58
CA ALA A 128 2.81 -7.33 12.66
C ALA A 128 3.80 -7.49 11.49
N LYS A 129 4.97 -8.12 11.73
CA LYS A 129 5.95 -8.41 10.66
C LYS A 129 5.51 -9.55 9.77
N ILE A 130 4.79 -10.53 10.31
CA ILE A 130 4.19 -11.63 9.54
C ILE A 130 3.17 -11.05 8.57
N GLY A 131 2.24 -10.22 9.06
CA GLY A 131 1.22 -9.55 8.24
C GLY A 131 1.85 -8.71 7.12
N LEU A 132 2.87 -7.90 7.45
CA LEU A 132 3.63 -7.12 6.47
C LEU A 132 4.24 -7.99 5.37
N MET A 133 4.89 -9.10 5.73
CA MET A 133 5.52 -10.00 4.78
C MET A 133 4.51 -10.77 3.92
N HIS A 134 3.28 -10.94 4.40
CA HIS A 134 2.20 -11.55 3.63
C HIS A 134 1.74 -10.64 2.48
N GLU A 135 1.80 -9.32 2.65
CA GLU A 135 1.43 -8.35 1.62
C GLU A 135 2.48 -8.23 0.49
N LEU A 136 3.72 -8.65 0.74
CA LEU A 136 4.82 -8.52 -0.23
C LEU A 136 4.99 -9.78 -1.08
N SER A 137 5.31 -9.60 -2.37
CA SER A 137 5.59 -10.71 -3.28
C SER A 137 6.87 -10.50 -4.10
N GLY A 138 7.35 -11.59 -4.71
CA GLY A 138 8.50 -11.59 -5.62
C GLY A 138 9.73 -10.92 -5.01
N ASP A 139 10.32 -9.96 -5.74
CA ASP A 139 11.54 -9.25 -5.35
C ASP A 139 11.40 -8.36 -4.10
N LEU A 140 10.17 -7.98 -3.75
CA LEU A 140 9.86 -7.17 -2.57
C LEU A 140 9.81 -8.02 -1.31
N LEU A 141 9.58 -9.33 -1.44
CA LEU A 141 9.64 -10.25 -0.31
C LEU A 141 11.08 -10.44 0.14
N HIS A 142 11.57 -9.53 0.99
CA HIS A 142 12.95 -9.49 1.42
C HIS A 142 13.06 -8.95 2.84
N ARG A 143 14.03 -9.47 3.62
CA ARG A 143 14.25 -9.09 5.04
C ARG A 143 14.32 -7.58 5.25
N ARG A 144 14.87 -6.86 4.27
CA ARG A 144 15.10 -5.42 4.37
C ARG A 144 13.79 -4.64 4.34
N MET A 145 12.76 -5.13 3.64
CA MET A 145 11.45 -4.49 3.62
C MET A 145 10.79 -4.56 5.00
N ALA A 146 10.84 -5.72 5.67
CA ALA A 146 10.37 -5.87 7.05
C ALA A 146 11.16 -5.07 8.11
N LEU A 147 12.32 -4.50 7.75
CA LEU A 147 13.09 -3.59 8.61
C LEU A 147 12.80 -2.11 8.33
N ILE A 148 12.26 -1.78 7.16
CA ILE A 148 12.00 -0.41 6.72
C ILE A 148 10.53 -0.05 6.91
N LEU A 149 9.64 -0.93 6.45
CA LEU A 149 8.20 -0.80 6.51
C LEU A 149 7.72 -1.12 7.94
N ARG A 150 6.70 -0.40 8.39
CA ARG A 150 6.20 -0.48 9.78
C ARG A 150 4.85 -1.16 9.92
N SER A 151 4.08 -1.22 8.83
CA SER A 151 2.74 -1.82 8.82
C SER A 151 2.50 -2.63 7.54
N ASP A 152 1.49 -3.49 7.62
CA ASP A 152 0.86 -4.16 6.49
C ASP A 152 0.30 -3.17 5.46
N ALA A 153 -0.31 -2.07 5.90
CA ALA A 153 -0.82 -1.02 5.03
C ALA A 153 0.28 -0.42 4.13
N GLU A 154 1.45 -0.12 4.71
CA GLU A 154 2.60 0.38 3.94
C GLU A 154 3.09 -0.65 2.92
N ALA A 155 3.20 -1.92 3.32
CA ALA A 155 3.60 -2.99 2.41
C ALA A 155 2.61 -3.16 1.25
N ARG A 156 1.31 -3.12 1.54
CA ARG A 156 0.26 -3.21 0.53
C ARG A 156 0.34 -2.08 -0.49
N ILE A 157 0.58 -0.84 -0.02
CA ILE A 157 0.73 0.33 -0.90
C ILE A 157 1.95 0.16 -1.82
N VAL A 158 3.11 -0.20 -1.24
CA VAL A 158 4.35 -0.41 -2.01
C VAL A 158 4.18 -1.53 -3.03
N GLU A 159 3.62 -2.66 -2.62
CA GLU A 159 3.33 -3.81 -3.49
C GLU A 159 2.41 -3.39 -4.64
N ARG A 160 1.28 -2.73 -4.34
CA ARG A 160 0.28 -2.35 -5.33
C ARG A 160 0.84 -1.39 -6.37
N ILE A 161 1.62 -0.40 -5.96
CA ILE A 161 2.25 0.56 -6.88
C ILE A 161 3.28 -0.14 -7.75
N LEU A 162 4.16 -0.98 -7.17
CA LEU A 162 5.20 -1.65 -7.93
C LEU A 162 4.67 -2.80 -8.81
N CYS A 163 3.48 -3.32 -8.53
CA CYS A 163 2.77 -4.22 -9.43
C CYS A 163 2.34 -3.55 -10.74
N GLN A 164 2.25 -2.21 -10.78
CA GLN A 164 1.93 -1.47 -12.01
C GLN A 164 3.18 -1.14 -12.84
N VAL A 165 4.37 -1.46 -12.34
CA VAL A 165 5.63 -1.27 -13.05
C VAL A 165 5.81 -2.42 -14.04
N ALA A 166 6.44 -2.15 -15.18
CA ALA A 166 6.75 -3.19 -16.16
C ALA A 166 7.48 -4.37 -15.48
N PRO A 167 7.15 -5.63 -15.82
CA PRO A 167 7.76 -6.80 -15.18
C PRO A 167 9.29 -6.84 -15.22
N THR A 168 9.89 -6.22 -16.25
CA THR A 168 11.34 -6.10 -16.42
C THR A 168 11.99 -5.05 -15.50
N GLU A 169 11.25 -4.01 -15.12
CA GLU A 169 11.75 -2.90 -14.30
C GLU A 169 11.51 -3.12 -12.79
N ARG A 170 10.47 -3.88 -12.45
CA ARG A 170 10.11 -4.18 -11.05
C ARG A 170 11.27 -4.77 -10.23
N PRO A 171 12.05 -5.76 -10.72
CA PRO A 171 13.19 -6.30 -9.97
C PRO A 171 14.28 -5.26 -9.72
N LEU A 172 14.54 -4.38 -10.70
CA LEU A 172 15.51 -3.30 -10.61
C LEU A 172 15.08 -2.27 -9.57
N MET A 173 13.79 -1.92 -9.55
CA MET A 173 13.25 -0.99 -8.56
C MET A 173 13.27 -1.59 -7.15
N ALA A 174 12.83 -2.84 -7.00
CA ALA A 174 12.93 -3.56 -5.74
C ALA A 174 14.39 -3.65 -5.24
N HIS A 175 15.35 -3.85 -6.14
CA HIS A 175 16.77 -3.80 -5.80
C HIS A 175 17.20 -2.42 -5.26
N LYS A 176 16.86 -1.33 -5.96
CA LYS A 176 17.17 0.05 -5.51
C LYS A 176 16.55 0.36 -4.15
N LEU A 177 15.29 0.00 -3.95
CA LEU A 177 14.60 0.21 -2.68
C LEU A 177 15.23 -0.59 -1.53
N ARG A 178 15.70 -1.81 -1.80
CA ARG A 178 16.44 -2.64 -0.82
C ARG A 178 17.77 -2.02 -0.39
N GLN A 179 18.41 -1.22 -1.26
CA GLN A 179 19.67 -0.54 -0.97
C GLN A 179 19.50 0.73 -0.11
N ALA A 180 18.27 1.15 0.18
CA ALA A 180 18.03 2.31 1.04
C ALA A 180 18.73 2.15 2.41
N SER A 181 19.50 3.17 2.81
CA SER A 181 20.22 3.22 4.08
C SER A 181 19.26 3.15 5.27
N ASP A 182 18.14 3.84 5.15
CA ASP A 182 17.14 4.01 6.18
C ASP A 182 15.75 4.22 5.55
N ARG A 183 14.76 4.37 6.43
CA ARG A 183 13.37 4.56 6.05
C ARG A 183 13.13 5.87 5.27
N LYS A 184 13.84 6.95 5.60
CA LYS A 184 13.68 8.22 4.89
C LYS A 184 14.22 8.12 3.47
N ALA A 185 15.40 7.51 3.31
CA ALA A 185 15.99 7.24 2.01
C ALA A 185 15.07 6.34 1.16
N PHE A 186 14.46 5.32 1.78
CA PHE A 186 13.50 4.45 1.11
C PHE A 186 12.31 5.23 0.55
N TRP A 187 11.60 5.99 1.38
CA TRP A 187 10.43 6.72 0.94
C TRP A 187 10.76 7.84 -0.04
N LYS A 188 11.95 8.46 0.08
CA LYS A 188 12.46 9.39 -0.93
C LYS A 188 12.63 8.70 -2.29
N LEU A 189 13.30 7.56 -2.34
CA LEU A 189 13.49 6.79 -3.58
C LEU A 189 12.15 6.31 -4.16
N PHE A 190 11.27 5.80 -3.31
CA PHE A 190 9.94 5.35 -3.68
C PHE A 190 9.12 6.50 -4.27
N ARG A 191 9.09 7.66 -3.61
CA ARG A 191 8.40 8.87 -4.06
C ARG A 191 8.97 9.40 -5.37
N SER A 192 10.29 9.47 -5.50
CA SER A 192 10.94 9.84 -6.77
C SER A 192 10.58 8.91 -7.90
N HIS A 193 10.45 7.61 -7.63
CA HIS A 193 9.99 6.64 -8.62
C HIS A 193 8.51 6.83 -8.99
N VAL A 194 7.64 7.03 -8.00
CA VAL A 194 6.21 7.30 -8.24
C VAL A 194 6.06 8.52 -9.14
N TYR A 195 6.73 9.62 -8.83
CA TYR A 195 6.68 10.84 -9.65
C TYR A 195 7.38 10.70 -11.01
N SER A 196 8.45 9.91 -11.13
CA SER A 196 9.12 9.72 -12.42
C SER A 196 8.33 8.84 -13.39
N THR A 197 7.50 7.94 -12.85
CA THR A 197 6.90 6.84 -13.60
C THR A 197 5.41 7.06 -13.85
N TYR A 198 4.75 7.78 -12.95
CA TYR A 198 3.32 8.05 -13.01
C TYR A 198 3.06 9.55 -12.86
N PHE A 199 2.51 10.19 -13.91
CA PHE A 199 1.36 11.05 -13.61
C PHE A 199 0.18 10.13 -13.35
N HIS A 200 -0.61 10.47 -12.35
CA HIS A 200 -1.78 9.70 -11.94
C HIS A 200 -2.65 9.37 -13.18
N PRO A 201 -3.29 8.19 -13.26
CA PRO A 201 -4.11 7.77 -14.41
C PRO A 201 -5.38 8.61 -14.66
N THR A 202 -5.52 9.74 -13.96
CA THR A 202 -6.63 10.69 -14.08
C THR A 202 -6.34 11.88 -14.97
N ALA A 203 -5.07 12.15 -15.34
CA ALA A 203 -4.81 13.10 -16.42
C ALA A 203 -5.40 12.50 -17.71
N PRO A 204 -6.29 13.22 -18.41
CA PRO A 204 -6.95 12.65 -19.59
C PRO A 204 -5.90 12.33 -20.65
N LEU A 205 -5.80 11.06 -21.04
CA LEU A 205 -5.01 10.67 -22.20
C LEU A 205 -5.68 11.27 -23.43
N LEU A 206 -4.99 12.22 -24.06
CA LEU A 206 -5.47 12.91 -25.25
C LEU A 206 -5.03 12.13 -26.48
N ASP A 207 -5.96 11.87 -27.40
CA ASP A 207 -5.64 11.36 -28.74
C ASP A 207 -5.22 12.57 -29.58
N LEU A 208 -3.91 12.82 -29.66
CA LEU A 208 -3.35 14.05 -30.23
C LEU A 208 -2.97 13.84 -31.70
N PRO A 209 -3.09 14.88 -32.54
CA PRO A 209 -2.65 14.80 -33.93
C PRO A 209 -1.12 14.68 -34.03
N GLU A 210 -0.63 14.26 -35.19
CA GLU A 210 0.80 14.10 -35.43
C GLU A 210 1.58 15.40 -35.14
N GLY A 211 2.73 15.28 -34.46
CA GLY A 211 3.56 16.42 -34.04
C GLY A 211 3.21 17.02 -32.67
N TYR A 212 2.16 16.51 -32.02
CA TYR A 212 1.79 16.88 -30.65
C TYR A 212 2.10 15.75 -29.67
N GLU A 213 2.62 16.12 -28.50
CA GLU A 213 2.91 15.17 -27.42
C GLU A 213 2.33 15.66 -26.10
N GLN A 214 1.64 14.78 -25.40
CA GLN A 214 1.22 15.03 -24.03
C GLN A 214 2.37 14.74 -23.06
N VAL A 215 2.55 15.62 -22.08
CA VAL A 215 3.45 15.40 -20.95
C VAL A 215 2.81 14.41 -19.97
N LYS A 216 3.42 13.24 -19.81
CA LYS A 216 2.89 12.08 -19.05
C LYS A 216 3.65 11.74 -17.78
N THR A 217 4.80 12.40 -17.51
CA THR A 217 5.57 12.20 -16.27
C THR A 217 6.17 13.51 -15.74
N ALA A 218 6.49 13.57 -14.44
CA ALA A 218 7.16 14.73 -13.85
C ALA A 218 8.53 14.98 -14.51
N LYS A 219 9.22 13.91 -14.95
CA LYS A 219 10.49 14.02 -15.67
C LYS A 219 10.31 14.69 -17.03
N GLN A 220 9.26 14.34 -17.78
CA GLN A 220 8.93 15.02 -19.03
C GLN A 220 8.56 16.48 -18.77
N LEU A 221 7.80 16.78 -17.71
CA LEU A 221 7.47 18.15 -17.32
C LEU A 221 8.71 18.98 -17.02
N GLU A 222 9.67 18.44 -16.28
CA GLU A 222 10.95 19.12 -16.02
C GLU A 222 11.76 19.35 -17.30
N SER A 223 11.77 18.37 -18.20
CA SER A 223 12.44 18.50 -19.50
C SER A 223 11.79 19.60 -20.35
N VAL A 224 10.45 19.61 -20.42
CA VAL A 224 9.68 20.62 -21.15
C VAL A 224 9.85 22.00 -20.52
N ALA A 225 9.80 22.11 -19.19
CA ALA A 225 10.00 23.39 -18.51
C ALA A 225 11.38 24.01 -18.82
N ARG A 226 12.43 23.17 -18.93
CA ARG A 226 13.76 23.62 -19.35
C ARG A 226 13.81 23.96 -20.83
N GLU A 227 13.21 23.14 -21.68
CA GLU A 227 13.14 23.34 -23.13
C GLU A 227 12.45 24.66 -23.49
N PHE A 228 11.36 24.98 -22.80
CA PHE A 228 10.55 26.19 -23.00
C PHE A 228 10.99 27.35 -22.11
N LYS A 229 11.98 27.15 -21.24
CA LYS A 229 12.50 28.14 -20.27
C LYS A 229 11.41 28.85 -19.47
N ASN A 230 10.46 28.07 -18.96
CA ASN A 230 9.31 28.60 -18.23
C ASN A 230 9.11 27.91 -16.88
N CYS A 231 8.07 28.37 -16.15
CA CYS A 231 7.76 27.90 -14.80
C CYS A 231 6.77 26.72 -14.77
N LEU A 232 6.68 25.91 -15.83
CA LEU A 232 5.72 24.80 -15.92
C LEU A 232 5.80 23.79 -14.77
N ARG A 233 6.93 23.76 -14.03
CA ARG A 233 7.09 22.96 -12.80
C ARG A 233 6.08 23.32 -11.71
N VAL A 234 5.52 24.54 -11.71
CA VAL A 234 4.50 24.97 -10.73
C VAL A 234 3.21 24.17 -10.92
N TYR A 235 2.89 23.75 -12.14
CA TYR A 235 1.67 23.00 -12.46
C TYR A 235 1.75 21.50 -12.17
N GLN A 236 2.77 21.07 -11.43
CA GLN A 236 2.99 19.65 -11.16
C GLN A 236 1.81 19.05 -10.40
N GLU A 237 1.18 19.78 -9.48
CA GLU A 237 0.05 19.28 -8.70
C GLU A 237 -1.20 19.09 -9.57
N GLU A 238 -1.53 20.07 -10.41
CA GLU A 238 -2.69 20.05 -11.31
C GLU A 238 -2.57 18.97 -12.39
N LEU A 239 -1.35 18.72 -12.88
CA LEU A 239 -1.03 17.56 -13.72
C LEU A 239 -1.22 16.24 -12.98
N MET A 240 -0.83 16.17 -11.71
CA MET A 240 -0.98 14.97 -10.88
C MET A 240 -2.45 14.70 -10.53
N THR A 241 -3.27 15.73 -10.31
CA THR A 241 -4.71 15.56 -9.99
C THR A 241 -5.56 15.29 -11.24
N GLY A 242 -5.00 15.49 -12.44
CA GLY A 242 -5.73 15.41 -13.71
C GLY A 242 -6.62 16.62 -13.97
N GLU A 243 -6.44 17.69 -13.22
CA GLU A 243 -7.11 18.98 -13.41
C GLU A 243 -6.51 19.75 -14.59
N LEU A 244 -5.31 19.34 -15.04
CA LEU A 244 -4.61 19.91 -16.18
C LEU A 244 -3.87 18.82 -16.98
N ALA A 245 -3.83 18.98 -18.29
CA ALA A 245 -2.92 18.30 -19.19
C ALA A 245 -2.01 19.34 -19.86
N ILE A 246 -0.73 19.03 -19.99
CA ILE A 246 0.22 19.83 -20.76
C ILE A 246 0.50 19.11 -22.08
N VAL A 247 0.37 19.83 -23.18
CA VAL A 247 0.64 19.34 -24.53
C VAL A 247 1.72 20.21 -25.17
N VAL A 248 2.64 19.60 -25.88
CA VAL A 248 3.71 20.31 -26.61
C VAL A 248 3.65 19.99 -28.09
N ARG A 249 3.83 21.01 -28.92
CA ARG A 249 4.06 20.87 -30.36
C ARG A 249 5.51 21.26 -30.65
N ARG A 250 6.31 20.33 -31.18
CA ARG A 250 7.73 20.56 -31.51
C ARG A 250 7.93 20.76 -33.01
N SER A 251 7.36 21.84 -33.54
CA SER A 251 7.62 22.36 -34.90
C SER A 251 8.81 23.32 -34.93
N GLU A 252 9.07 23.98 -36.07
CA GLU A 252 10.09 25.05 -36.18
C GLU A 252 9.97 26.10 -35.08
N ARG A 253 8.73 26.49 -34.75
CA ARG A 253 8.42 27.21 -33.51
C ARG A 253 7.76 26.25 -32.53
N LYS A 254 8.36 26.11 -31.34
CA LYS A 254 7.89 25.21 -30.28
C LYS A 254 6.80 25.88 -29.48
N VAL A 255 5.68 25.18 -29.29
CA VAL A 255 4.52 25.68 -28.55
C VAL A 255 4.17 24.72 -27.42
N VAL A 256 3.82 25.28 -26.26
CA VAL A 256 3.24 24.54 -25.14
C VAL A 256 1.81 25.01 -24.90
N LEU A 257 0.94 24.07 -24.58
CA LEU A 257 -0.47 24.29 -24.33
C LEU A 257 -0.85 23.72 -22.96
N SER A 258 -1.70 24.46 -22.25
CA SER A 258 -2.43 23.97 -21.09
C SER A 258 -3.84 23.57 -21.51
N VAL A 259 -4.26 22.36 -21.16
CA VAL A 259 -5.57 21.81 -21.53
C VAL A 259 -6.29 21.35 -20.28
N LYS A 260 -7.49 21.88 -20.02
CA LYS A 260 -8.31 21.53 -18.85
C LYS A 260 -9.58 20.80 -19.25
N PRO A 261 -10.02 19.79 -18.47
CA PRO A 261 -11.35 19.21 -18.63
C PRO A 261 -12.42 20.20 -18.15
N ARG A 262 -13.47 20.40 -18.93
CA ARG A 262 -14.70 21.08 -18.47
C ARG A 262 -15.61 20.10 -17.74
N THR A 263 -16.55 20.65 -16.97
CA THR A 263 -17.63 19.88 -16.31
C THR A 263 -18.49 19.07 -17.27
N THR A 264 -18.53 19.47 -18.55
CA THR A 264 -19.19 18.74 -19.64
C THR A 264 -18.43 17.50 -20.12
N GLY A 265 -17.22 17.26 -19.61
CA GLY A 265 -16.32 16.20 -20.07
C GLY A 265 -15.51 16.57 -21.32
N LEU A 266 -15.76 17.73 -21.93
CA LEU A 266 -15.00 18.24 -23.07
C LEU A 266 -13.68 18.86 -22.62
N MET A 267 -12.62 18.68 -23.42
CA MET A 267 -11.30 19.25 -23.16
C MET A 267 -11.22 20.65 -23.76
N HIS A 268 -10.64 21.60 -23.03
CA HIS A 268 -10.44 22.96 -23.52
C HIS A 268 -9.00 23.41 -23.37
N VAL A 269 -8.46 24.03 -24.42
CA VAL A 269 -7.20 24.78 -24.33
C VAL A 269 -7.43 26.03 -23.49
N GLU A 270 -6.64 26.22 -22.45
CA GLU A 270 -6.67 27.39 -21.57
C GLU A 270 -5.61 28.40 -21.96
N GLU A 271 -4.39 27.93 -22.25
CA GLU A 271 -3.25 28.79 -22.58
C GLU A 271 -2.41 28.16 -23.70
N ILE A 272 -1.79 29.02 -24.52
CA ILE A 272 -0.86 28.66 -25.57
C ILE A 272 0.32 29.64 -25.52
N LYS A 273 1.55 29.15 -25.37
CA LYS A 273 2.77 29.98 -25.31
C LYS A 273 3.90 29.41 -26.15
N TYR A 274 4.74 30.30 -26.67
CA TYR A 274 6.04 29.95 -27.20
C TYR A 274 7.07 29.75 -26.07
N VAL A 275 8.32 29.51 -26.46
CA VAL A 275 9.48 29.54 -25.55
C VAL A 275 9.59 30.90 -24.86
N ASP A 276 10.13 30.94 -23.64
CA ASP A 276 10.31 32.18 -22.85
C ASP A 276 8.96 32.89 -22.51
N ASN A 277 7.84 32.14 -22.54
CA ASN A 277 6.46 32.63 -22.34
C ASN A 277 6.01 33.71 -23.35
N GLU A 278 6.61 33.74 -24.55
CA GLU A 278 6.19 34.64 -25.62
C GLU A 278 4.76 34.32 -26.10
N GLU A 279 4.02 35.37 -26.44
CA GLU A 279 2.66 35.24 -26.98
C GLU A 279 2.67 34.60 -28.37
N VAL A 280 1.68 33.75 -28.61
CA VAL A 280 1.49 33.14 -29.93
C VAL A 280 0.64 34.05 -30.81
N GLU A 281 1.10 34.28 -32.04
CA GLU A 281 0.37 35.07 -33.03
C GLU A 281 -1.04 34.49 -33.28
N HIS A 282 -2.04 35.37 -33.44
CA HIS A 282 -3.44 34.95 -33.56
C HIS A 282 -3.70 33.98 -34.72
N ASP A 283 -3.02 34.17 -35.85
CA ASP A 283 -3.17 33.29 -37.01
C ASP A 283 -2.60 31.89 -36.72
N GLU A 284 -1.54 31.79 -35.91
CA GLU A 284 -0.97 30.52 -35.50
C GLU A 284 -1.82 29.84 -34.42
N ILE A 285 -2.37 30.60 -33.47
CA ILE A 285 -3.38 30.10 -32.52
C ILE A 285 -4.54 29.47 -33.28
N ARG A 286 -5.09 30.14 -34.31
CA ARG A 286 -6.20 29.61 -35.12
C ARG A 286 -5.85 28.28 -35.78
N LYS A 287 -4.65 28.13 -36.34
CA LYS A 287 -4.19 26.87 -36.94
C LYS A 287 -4.10 25.76 -35.90
N ILE A 288 -3.42 26.02 -34.78
CA ILE A 288 -3.24 25.07 -33.68
C ILE A 288 -4.61 24.59 -33.15
N LEU A 289 -5.54 25.52 -32.94
CA LEU A 289 -6.88 25.18 -32.46
C LEU A 289 -7.69 24.39 -33.49
N ALA A 290 -7.55 24.69 -34.78
CA ALA A 290 -8.21 23.92 -35.84
C ALA A 290 -7.67 22.48 -35.91
N GLU A 291 -6.36 22.28 -35.74
CA GLU A 291 -5.74 20.96 -35.67
C GLU A 291 -6.25 20.17 -34.45
N LEU A 292 -6.28 20.79 -33.25
CA LEU A 292 -6.74 20.14 -32.01
C LEU A 292 -8.25 19.89 -31.95
N ALA A 293 -9.05 20.68 -32.66
CA ALA A 293 -10.50 20.47 -32.75
C ALA A 293 -10.86 19.13 -33.40
N THR A 294 -10.01 18.61 -34.31
CA THR A 294 -10.20 17.29 -34.92
C THR A 294 -10.14 16.14 -33.90
N CYS A 295 -9.51 16.39 -32.75
CA CYS A 295 -9.34 15.46 -31.64
C CYS A 295 -10.32 15.71 -30.48
N GLY A 296 -11.37 16.52 -30.69
CA GLY A 296 -12.35 16.84 -29.66
C GLY A 296 -11.86 17.79 -28.57
N ILE A 297 -10.74 18.48 -28.78
CA ILE A 297 -10.24 19.53 -27.89
C ILE A 297 -10.75 20.88 -28.40
N GLN A 298 -11.57 21.55 -27.59
CA GLN A 298 -12.19 22.82 -27.93
C GLN A 298 -11.34 24.00 -27.42
N ALA A 299 -11.67 25.20 -27.89
CA ALA A 299 -11.04 26.43 -27.45
C ALA A 299 -12.10 27.40 -26.91
N PRO A 300 -11.75 28.28 -25.97
CA PRO A 300 -12.54 29.48 -25.72
C PRO A 300 -12.50 30.41 -26.97
N ARG A 301 -13.44 31.35 -27.08
CA ARG A 301 -13.46 32.33 -28.19
C ARG A 301 -12.14 33.11 -28.18
N LEU A 302 -11.54 33.36 -29.36
CA LEU A 302 -10.23 34.03 -29.50
C LEU A 302 -10.11 35.33 -28.67
N ASP A 303 -11.22 36.07 -28.55
CA ASP A 303 -11.30 37.33 -27.81
C ASP A 303 -11.05 37.19 -26.29
N SER A 304 -11.06 35.96 -25.75
CA SER A 304 -10.91 35.66 -24.32
C SER A 304 -9.52 35.14 -23.92
N PHE A 305 -8.62 34.88 -24.86
CA PHE A 305 -7.24 34.48 -24.54
C PHE A 305 -6.44 35.60 -23.85
N HIS A 306 -6.81 36.87 -24.11
CA HIS A 306 -6.14 38.04 -23.54
C HIS A 306 -6.80 38.59 -22.25
N SER A 307 -7.91 37.99 -21.78
CA SER A 307 -8.74 38.57 -20.70
C SER A 307 -8.83 37.75 -19.41
N HIS A 308 -8.16 36.60 -19.29
CA HIS A 308 -8.21 35.81 -18.06
C HIS A 308 -7.02 36.07 -17.13
N VAL A 309 -7.05 37.23 -16.46
CA VAL A 309 -6.38 37.42 -15.17
C VAL A 309 -7.47 37.48 -14.09
N ARG A 310 -7.70 36.33 -13.45
CA ARG A 310 -8.01 36.08 -12.02
C ARG A 310 -8.96 34.90 -11.85
N LEU A 311 -8.41 33.84 -11.27
CA LEU A 311 -9.11 32.91 -10.40
C LEU A 311 -9.83 33.70 -9.31
N ASP A 312 -11.11 34.00 -9.51
CA ASP A 312 -12.05 34.22 -8.43
C ASP A 312 -13.46 33.99 -9.02
N HIS A 313 -14.13 32.96 -8.49
CA HIS A 313 -15.57 32.69 -8.67
C HIS A 313 -16.01 32.04 -10.00
N ALA A 314 -16.16 30.72 -9.97
CA ALA A 314 -17.41 30.08 -10.41
C ALA A 314 -17.45 28.62 -9.92
N ILE A 315 -18.24 28.38 -8.88
CA ILE A 315 -18.72 27.07 -8.43
C ILE A 315 -20.07 26.78 -9.12
N ASP A 316 -20.33 25.48 -9.29
CA ASP A 316 -21.58 24.79 -9.65
C ASP A 316 -22.01 24.71 -11.13
N VAL A 317 -22.09 23.47 -11.65
CA VAL A 317 -23.36 22.71 -11.79
C VAL A 317 -23.04 21.20 -11.90
N VAL A 318 -23.81 20.40 -11.15
CA VAL A 318 -23.83 18.94 -11.04
C VAL A 318 -24.36 18.24 -12.30
N SER A 319 -23.73 17.14 -12.75
CA SER A 319 -24.45 16.03 -13.41
C SER A 319 -23.64 14.72 -13.37
N ARG A 320 -24.38 13.61 -13.32
CA ARG A 320 -24.05 12.26 -12.83
C ARG A 320 -23.33 11.40 -13.86
N ASP A 321 -22.26 10.73 -13.42
CA ASP A 321 -21.87 9.43 -13.99
C ASP A 321 -21.07 8.62 -12.94
N ASP A 322 -21.79 7.82 -12.14
CA ASP A 322 -21.32 7.27 -10.85
C ASP A 322 -20.32 6.10 -10.94
N THR A 323 -20.08 5.53 -12.13
CA THR A 323 -19.27 4.31 -12.26
C THR A 323 -17.78 4.59 -12.50
N LYS A 324 -17.41 5.67 -13.19
CA LYS A 324 -16.00 6.11 -13.34
C LYS A 324 -15.53 6.99 -12.18
N VAL A 325 -16.45 7.75 -11.57
CA VAL A 325 -16.17 8.64 -10.43
C VAL A 325 -15.79 7.87 -9.17
N SER A 326 -16.29 6.64 -8.99
CA SER A 326 -15.97 5.80 -7.82
C SER A 326 -14.49 5.36 -7.80
N SER A 327 -13.94 4.94 -8.94
CA SER A 327 -12.52 4.54 -9.08
C SER A 327 -11.57 5.73 -8.88
N VAL A 328 -11.94 6.90 -9.40
CA VAL A 328 -11.17 8.15 -9.24
C VAL A 328 -11.24 8.67 -7.81
N ARG A 329 -12.42 8.71 -7.18
CA ARG A 329 -12.56 9.09 -5.76
C ARG A 329 -11.82 8.12 -4.85
N ARG A 330 -11.83 6.82 -5.16
CA ARG A 330 -11.09 5.80 -4.40
C ARG A 330 -9.58 6.00 -4.50
N LEU A 331 -9.03 6.22 -5.69
CA LEU A 331 -7.61 6.48 -5.88
C LEU A 331 -7.17 7.84 -5.30
N ARG A 332 -8.02 8.87 -5.39
CA ARG A 332 -7.79 10.19 -4.76
C ARG A 332 -7.76 10.08 -3.24
N ASN A 333 -8.65 9.26 -2.65
CA ASN A 333 -8.63 8.97 -1.22
C ASN A 333 -7.41 8.15 -0.80
N GLU A 334 -6.97 7.18 -1.61
CA GLU A 334 -5.76 6.39 -1.33
C GLU A 334 -4.48 7.24 -1.44
N TYR A 335 -4.42 8.19 -2.38
CA TYR A 335 -3.32 9.14 -2.50
C TYR A 335 -3.32 10.18 -1.37
N ARG A 336 -4.50 10.69 -0.98
CA ARG A 336 -4.64 11.53 0.22
C ARG A 336 -4.19 10.79 1.47
N GLN A 337 -4.55 9.52 1.63
CA GLN A 337 -4.05 8.68 2.74
C GLN A 337 -2.53 8.51 2.70
N LEU A 338 -1.94 8.42 1.51
CA LEU A 338 -0.48 8.40 1.32
C LEU A 338 0.17 9.72 1.75
N GLU A 339 -0.39 10.86 1.35
CA GLU A 339 0.09 12.18 1.78
C GLU A 339 -0.08 12.38 3.29
N GLU A 340 -1.25 12.07 3.85
CA GLU A 340 -1.48 12.13 5.29
C GLU A 340 -0.52 11.22 6.08
N LEU A 341 -0.22 10.02 5.57
CA LEU A 341 0.71 9.09 6.22
C LEU A 341 2.16 9.58 6.12
N ILE A 342 2.56 10.14 4.96
CA ILE A 342 3.88 10.75 4.76
C ILE A 342 4.05 11.99 5.65
N ASP A 343 3.06 12.88 5.67
CA ASP A 343 3.04 14.08 6.50
C ASP A 343 3.03 13.74 7.98
N THR A 344 2.29 12.71 8.40
CA THR A 344 2.33 12.18 9.78
C THR A 344 3.73 11.69 10.14
N ILE A 345 4.41 10.99 9.24
CA ILE A 345 5.80 10.54 9.45
C ILE A 345 6.77 11.73 9.53
N GLU A 346 6.55 12.77 8.74
CA GLU A 346 7.35 14.01 8.75
C GLU A 346 7.06 14.91 9.97
N LEU A 347 5.83 14.88 10.50
CA LEU A 347 5.39 15.57 11.72
C LEU A 347 5.92 14.88 12.98
N GLN A 348 5.86 13.54 13.04
CA GLN A 348 6.48 12.74 14.12
C GLN A 348 8.00 12.99 14.25
N ARG A 349 8.64 13.49 13.18
CA ARG A 349 10.06 13.88 13.15
C ARG A 349 10.31 15.29 13.72
N LYS A 350 9.33 16.18 13.71
CA LYS A 350 9.48 17.57 14.18
C LYS A 350 9.23 17.77 15.67
N GLY A 351 8.80 16.73 16.40
CA GLY A 351 8.59 16.81 17.85
C GLY A 351 7.33 17.57 18.29
N ASP A 352 6.52 18.04 17.35
CA ASP A 352 5.28 18.79 17.63
C ASP A 352 4.05 18.04 17.12
N VAL A 353 3.58 17.05 17.88
CA VAL A 353 2.13 16.84 18.07
C VAL A 353 1.90 16.30 19.49
N PRO A 354 1.07 16.98 20.33
CA PRO A 354 0.69 16.46 21.63
C PRO A 354 -0.14 15.19 21.47
N ASN A 355 0.05 14.27 22.40
CA ASN A 355 -0.65 13.00 22.55
C ASN A 355 -2.18 13.22 22.51
N ARG A 356 -2.80 13.23 21.31
CA ARG A 356 -4.26 13.23 21.19
C ARG A 356 -4.71 11.81 21.50
N ALA A 357 -5.22 11.65 22.73
CA ALA A 357 -5.99 10.50 23.14
C ALA A 357 -7.07 10.17 22.08
N PRO A 358 -7.42 8.90 21.90
CA PRO A 358 -8.47 8.51 20.97
C PRO A 358 -9.76 9.24 21.34
N ILE A 359 -10.33 9.90 20.34
CA ILE A 359 -11.66 10.51 20.40
C ILE A 359 -12.64 9.39 20.80
N ARG A 360 -13.15 9.46 22.05
CA ARG A 360 -14.35 8.72 22.43
C ARG A 360 -15.46 9.21 21.51
N ARG A 361 -16.03 8.30 20.73
CA ARG A 361 -17.35 8.48 20.14
C ARG A 361 -18.36 8.29 21.28
N ASP A 362 -18.65 9.39 21.98
CA ASP A 362 -19.94 9.52 22.64
C ASP A 362 -20.93 9.90 21.55
N ASP A 363 -21.84 8.97 21.24
CA ASP A 363 -23.17 9.21 20.67
C ASP A 363 -23.89 7.85 20.67
N ASP A 364 -24.44 7.50 21.83
CA ASP A 364 -25.47 6.48 21.97
C ASP A 364 -26.79 7.23 22.25
N PRO A 365 -27.66 7.42 21.24
CA PRO A 365 -28.96 8.02 21.46
C PRO A 365 -29.97 6.93 21.80
N GLY A 366 -30.21 6.76 23.10
CA GLY A 366 -31.49 6.27 23.59
C GLY A 366 -31.52 4.82 24.06
N LEU A 367 -31.63 4.67 25.39
CA LEU A 367 -32.56 3.74 26.03
C LEU A 367 -32.78 4.20 27.48
N LEU A 368 -33.66 5.18 27.63
CA LEU A 368 -34.46 5.35 28.84
C LEU A 368 -35.77 4.59 28.62
N PHE A 369 -36.20 3.88 29.67
CA PHE A 369 -37.43 3.09 29.91
C PHE A 369 -37.11 1.59 30.05
N ALA A 370 -37.59 0.84 31.04
CA ALA A 370 -38.14 1.06 32.37
C ALA A 370 -38.13 -0.32 33.06
N ALA A 371 -38.24 -0.31 34.39
CA ALA A 371 -38.36 -1.42 35.35
C ALA A 371 -37.05 -1.97 35.94
#